data_AF-A0A166RL56-F1
#
_entry.id   AF-A0A166RL56-F1
#
_cell.length_a   1.000
_cell.length_b   1.000
_cell.length_c   1.000
_cell.angle_alpha   90.00
_cell.angle_beta   90.00
_cell.angle_gamma   90.00
#
_symmetry.space_group_name_H-M   'P 1'
#
loop_
_entity.id
_entity.type
_entity.pdbx_description
1 polymer ?
#
loop_
_entity_poly.entity_id
_entity_poly.type
_entity_poly.pdbx_seq_one_letter_code
_entity_poly.pdbx_strand_id
1 'polypeptide(L)'
;MVELFDTQFVDDGKGNTDFLITFNINVLRDKVFPLLTASELKIWLTILSFTNLQGTCFPSQAKISEISNISKTTVNNAIKKLVDIEVNGEPLLKRDVVGHIRKKSIYSVAREADEGEAKGTMTPQMVIELFCKAFEKEYNTKYNVVWQRDTRPVKTKLIKNYTDDEIKTIIEIVITQYKKRWSSPKFPTPTITAMCGWLSTQAMTIAKGTHKTSINNPEKFEVNNMWDGDTF
;
A
#
# COMPACT_ATOMS: atom_id res chain seq x y z
N MET A 1 18.71 -1.39 -4.15
CA MET A 1 18.35 -2.81 -4.22
C MET A 1 18.57 -3.26 -5.67
N VAL A 2 18.80 -4.54 -5.98
CA VAL A 2 19.10 -4.96 -7.37
C VAL A 2 17.93 -5.77 -7.90
N GLU A 3 17.14 -5.15 -8.79
CA GLU A 3 16.00 -5.74 -9.49
C GLU A 3 16.32 -7.11 -10.06
N LEU A 4 15.43 -8.10 -9.91
CA LEU A 4 15.58 -9.39 -10.59
C LEU A 4 14.85 -9.39 -11.94
N PHE A 5 13.61 -8.90 -11.97
CA PHE A 5 12.81 -8.78 -13.19
C PHE A 5 11.68 -7.73 -13.05
N ASP A 6 11.17 -7.26 -14.18
CA ASP A 6 10.00 -6.39 -14.30
C ASP A 6 9.03 -6.93 -15.36
N THR A 7 7.76 -6.52 -15.33
CA THR A 7 6.73 -6.95 -16.29
C THR A 7 5.96 -5.77 -16.85
N GLN A 8 5.80 -5.71 -18.17
CA GLN A 8 5.06 -4.66 -18.87
C GLN A 8 4.19 -5.23 -19.99
N PHE A 9 3.06 -4.57 -20.25
CA PHE A 9 2.29 -4.81 -21.47
C PHE A 9 2.76 -3.85 -22.55
N VAL A 10 3.04 -4.40 -23.74
CA VAL A 10 3.38 -3.62 -24.92
C VAL A 10 2.28 -3.81 -25.96
N ASP A 11 1.63 -2.72 -26.34
CA ASP A 11 0.68 -2.71 -27.45
C ASP A 11 1.48 -2.59 -28.76
N ASP A 12 1.27 -3.54 -29.68
CA ASP A 12 1.94 -3.54 -30.98
C ASP A 12 1.33 -2.54 -31.98
N GLY A 13 0.30 -1.80 -31.57
CA GLY A 13 -0.44 -0.85 -32.40
C GLY A 13 -1.36 -1.52 -33.42
N LYS A 14 -1.46 -2.85 -33.42
CA LYS A 14 -2.35 -3.67 -34.26
C LYS A 14 -3.45 -4.34 -33.44
N GLY A 15 -3.56 -3.99 -32.16
CA GLY A 15 -4.53 -4.57 -31.23
C GLY A 15 -4.07 -5.86 -30.58
N ASN A 16 -2.79 -6.26 -30.73
CA ASN A 16 -2.22 -7.33 -29.92
C ASN A 16 -1.51 -6.73 -28.71
N THR A 17 -1.71 -7.35 -27.55
CA THR A 17 -1.02 -6.97 -26.32
C THR A 17 0.00 -8.06 -25.98
N ASP A 18 1.28 -7.71 -26.07
CA ASP A 18 2.37 -8.58 -25.68
C ASP A 18 2.71 -8.39 -24.21
N PHE A 19 2.93 -9.50 -23.50
CA PHE A 19 3.41 -9.48 -22.12
C PHE A 19 4.92 -9.71 -22.13
N LEU A 20 5.68 -8.68 -21.72
CA LEU A 20 7.13 -8.75 -21.62
C LEU A 20 7.56 -8.95 -20.17
N ILE A 21 8.48 -9.88 -19.97
CA ILE A 21 9.21 -10.08 -18.71
C ILE A 21 10.64 -9.64 -18.96
N THR A 22 11.03 -8.53 -18.34
CA THR A 22 12.38 -7.96 -18.43
C THR A 22 13.21 -8.49 -17.28
N PHE A 23 14.44 -8.93 -17.50
CA PHE A 23 15.30 -9.44 -16.42
C PHE A 23 16.54 -8.57 -16.25
N ASN A 24 17.01 -8.44 -15.01
CA ASN A 24 18.32 -7.88 -14.75
C ASN A 24 19.40 -8.93 -15.07
N ILE A 25 20.12 -8.70 -16.16
CA ILE A 25 21.12 -9.63 -16.68
C ILE A 25 22.23 -9.90 -15.66
N ASN A 26 22.62 -8.90 -14.86
CA ASN A 26 23.69 -9.06 -13.88
C ASN A 26 23.24 -9.96 -12.72
N VAL A 27 22.01 -9.76 -12.21
CA VAL A 27 21.46 -10.65 -11.17
C VAL A 27 21.27 -12.07 -11.70
N LEU A 28 20.75 -12.22 -12.91
CA LEU A 28 20.60 -13.54 -13.52
C LEU A 28 21.93 -14.27 -13.61
N ARG A 29 22.96 -13.61 -14.16
CA ARG A 29 24.28 -14.19 -14.39
C ARG A 29 24.99 -14.52 -13.08
N ASP A 30 25.00 -13.58 -12.14
CA ASP A 30 25.88 -13.66 -10.98
C ASP A 30 25.22 -14.39 -9.81
N LYS A 31 23.88 -14.41 -9.75
CA LYS A 31 23.13 -14.91 -8.58
C LYS A 31 22.16 -16.03 -8.92
N VAL A 32 21.44 -15.99 -10.03
CA VAL A 32 20.39 -16.98 -10.34
C VAL A 32 20.95 -18.21 -11.04
N PHE A 33 21.66 -18.04 -12.14
CA PHE A 33 22.18 -19.16 -12.93
C PHE A 33 23.13 -20.09 -12.16
N PRO A 34 23.99 -19.61 -11.24
CA PRO A 34 24.81 -20.50 -10.42
C PRO A 34 24.00 -21.40 -9.47
N LEU A 35 22.77 -21.00 -9.13
CA LEU A 35 21.91 -21.70 -8.17
C LEU A 35 20.91 -22.66 -8.82
N LEU A 36 20.69 -22.54 -10.14
CA LEU A 36 19.68 -23.31 -10.86
C LEU A 36 20.29 -24.28 -11.87
N THR A 37 19.76 -25.49 -11.90
CA THR A 37 19.95 -26.42 -13.01
C THR A 37 19.13 -26.00 -14.22
N ALA A 38 19.48 -26.52 -15.41
CA ALA A 38 18.72 -26.26 -16.64
C ALA A 38 17.23 -26.63 -16.54
N SER A 39 16.89 -27.70 -15.81
CA SER A 39 15.50 -28.11 -15.60
C SER A 39 14.75 -27.15 -14.67
N GLU A 40 15.39 -26.70 -13.58
CA GLU A 40 14.80 -25.74 -12.65
C GLU A 40 14.58 -24.38 -13.32
N LEU A 41 15.57 -23.91 -14.11
CA LEU A 41 15.45 -22.69 -14.90
C LEU A 41 14.29 -22.77 -15.89
N LYS A 42 14.18 -23.88 -16.65
CA LYS A 42 13.08 -24.08 -17.60
C LYS A 42 11.71 -24.05 -16.90
N ILE A 43 11.60 -24.67 -15.73
CA ILE A 43 10.38 -24.68 -14.92
C ILE A 43 10.06 -23.28 -14.40
N TRP A 44 11.04 -22.56 -13.89
CA TRP A 44 10.88 -21.19 -13.40
C TRP A 44 10.38 -20.26 -14.51
N LEU A 45 11.00 -20.29 -15.69
CA LEU A 45 10.55 -19.54 -16.87
C LEU A 45 9.15 -19.95 -17.33
N THR A 46 8.83 -21.23 -17.26
CA THR A 46 7.47 -21.73 -17.57
C THR A 46 6.44 -21.21 -16.58
N ILE A 47 6.77 -21.08 -15.29
CA ILE A 47 5.87 -20.48 -14.29
C ILE A 47 5.70 -18.98 -14.58
N LEU A 48 6.81 -18.30 -14.86
CA LEU A 48 6.83 -16.87 -15.18
C LEU A 48 5.98 -16.51 -16.39
N SER A 49 5.88 -17.38 -17.41
CA SER A 49 5.02 -17.13 -18.57
C SER A 49 3.51 -17.10 -18.25
N PHE A 50 3.10 -17.49 -17.04
CA PHE A 50 1.72 -17.38 -16.55
C PHE A 50 1.50 -16.19 -15.61
N THR A 51 2.48 -15.30 -15.48
CA THR A 51 2.43 -14.15 -14.59
C THR A 51 1.43 -13.12 -15.11
N ASN A 52 0.58 -12.62 -14.21
CA ASN A 52 -0.30 -11.49 -14.50
C ASN A 52 0.36 -10.15 -14.10
N LEU A 53 -0.35 -9.05 -14.31
CA LEU A 53 0.09 -7.70 -13.93
C LEU A 53 0.51 -7.57 -12.46
N GLN A 54 -0.12 -8.34 -11.58
CA GLN A 54 0.14 -8.30 -10.14
C GLN A 54 1.36 -9.14 -9.74
N GLY A 55 2.09 -9.74 -10.69
CA GLY A 55 3.22 -10.62 -10.37
C GLY A 55 2.80 -11.98 -9.82
N THR A 56 1.53 -12.36 -9.98
CA THR A 56 0.97 -13.63 -9.50
C THR A 56 0.69 -14.58 -10.66
N CYS A 57 0.88 -15.86 -10.44
CA CYS A 57 0.63 -16.90 -11.42
C CYS A 57 -0.06 -18.12 -10.77
N PHE A 58 -0.87 -18.81 -11.56
CA PHE A 58 -1.69 -19.95 -11.10
C PHE A 58 -1.63 -21.19 -12.01
N PRO A 59 -0.48 -21.54 -12.63
CA PRO A 59 -0.40 -22.76 -13.42
C PRO A 59 -0.47 -24.00 -12.52
N SER A 60 -1.26 -25.00 -12.93
CA SER A 60 -1.24 -26.30 -12.25
C SER A 60 0.08 -27.02 -12.52
N GLN A 61 0.54 -27.87 -11.60
CA GLN A 61 1.76 -28.68 -11.82
C GLN A 61 1.64 -29.58 -13.07
N ALA A 62 0.43 -30.02 -13.41
CA ALA A 62 0.16 -30.74 -14.65
C ALA A 62 0.40 -29.87 -15.89
N LYS A 63 -0.05 -28.60 -15.86
CA LYS A 63 0.16 -27.67 -16.96
C LYS A 63 1.64 -27.28 -17.12
N ILE A 64 2.35 -27.09 -16.01
CA ILE A 64 3.80 -26.86 -16.01
C ILE A 64 4.51 -28.07 -16.64
N SER A 65 4.16 -29.29 -16.22
CA SER A 65 4.73 -30.53 -16.74
C SER A 65 4.50 -30.71 -18.25
N GLU A 66 3.29 -30.42 -18.72
CA GLU A 66 2.91 -30.45 -20.15
C GLU A 66 3.76 -29.49 -20.99
N ILE A 67 3.86 -28.22 -20.58
CA ILE A 67 4.55 -27.17 -21.36
C ILE A 67 6.07 -27.33 -21.30
N SER A 68 6.61 -27.63 -20.12
CA SER A 68 8.06 -27.78 -19.94
C SER A 68 8.59 -29.10 -20.50
N ASN A 69 7.70 -30.06 -20.84
CA ASN A 69 8.05 -31.43 -21.20
C ASN A 69 8.94 -32.09 -20.12
N ILE A 70 8.57 -31.90 -18.85
CA ILE A 70 9.27 -32.45 -17.69
C ILE A 70 8.27 -33.24 -16.85
N SER A 71 8.70 -34.37 -16.28
CA SER A 71 7.82 -35.19 -15.43
C SER A 71 7.25 -34.40 -14.25
N LYS A 72 6.01 -34.71 -13.84
CA LYS A 72 5.37 -34.06 -12.68
C LYS A 72 6.21 -34.19 -11.39
N THR A 73 6.88 -35.32 -11.19
CA THR A 73 7.76 -35.55 -10.04
C THR A 73 8.94 -34.58 -10.04
N THR A 74 9.60 -34.42 -11.18
CA THR A 74 10.70 -33.45 -11.35
C THR A 74 10.21 -32.01 -11.19
N VAL A 75 9.03 -31.68 -11.74
CA VAL A 75 8.39 -30.36 -11.55
C VAL A 75 8.18 -30.06 -10.07
N ASN A 76 7.60 -30.99 -9.32
CA ASN A 76 7.34 -30.79 -7.89
C ASN A 76 8.63 -30.60 -7.09
N ASN A 77 9.68 -31.37 -7.38
CA ASN A 77 10.98 -31.24 -6.71
C ASN A 77 11.67 -29.91 -7.06
N ALA A 78 11.63 -29.50 -8.33
CA ALA A 78 12.18 -28.21 -8.76
C ALA A 78 11.43 -27.04 -8.11
N ILE A 79 10.09 -27.08 -8.03
CA ILE A 79 9.29 -26.04 -7.36
C ILE A 79 9.68 -25.92 -5.89
N LYS A 80 9.89 -27.02 -5.16
CA LYS A 80 10.32 -26.96 -3.76
C LYS A 80 11.67 -26.23 -3.65
N LYS A 81 12.65 -26.62 -4.46
CA LYS A 81 13.95 -25.96 -4.48
C LYS A 81 13.87 -24.48 -4.86
N LEU A 82 13.07 -24.13 -5.88
CA LEU A 82 12.87 -22.73 -6.29
C LEU A 82 12.28 -21.88 -5.15
N VAL A 83 11.45 -22.47 -4.29
CA VAL A 83 10.89 -21.78 -3.11
C VAL A 83 11.93 -21.59 -2.01
N ASP A 84 12.89 -22.51 -1.89
CA ASP A 84 13.95 -22.46 -0.87
C ASP A 84 15.14 -21.58 -1.27
N ILE A 85 15.24 -21.16 -2.54
CA ILE A 85 16.32 -20.30 -3.04
C ILE A 85 16.02 -18.83 -2.71
N GLU A 86 16.98 -18.17 -2.07
CA GLU A 86 16.95 -16.73 -1.82
C GLU A 86 17.98 -15.98 -2.67
N VAL A 87 17.57 -14.86 -3.24
CA VAL A 87 18.42 -13.94 -3.99
C VAL A 87 18.26 -12.57 -3.34
N ASN A 88 19.35 -11.99 -2.82
CA ASN A 88 19.33 -10.71 -2.09
C ASN A 88 18.47 -10.71 -0.80
N GLY A 89 18.30 -11.87 -0.16
CA GLY A 89 17.47 -11.99 1.05
C GLY A 89 15.97 -12.10 0.77
N GLU A 90 15.58 -12.24 -0.50
CA GLU A 90 14.19 -12.50 -0.90
C GLU A 90 14.07 -13.85 -1.62
N PRO A 91 12.98 -14.60 -1.40
CA PRO A 91 12.78 -15.88 -2.06
C PRO A 91 12.55 -15.69 -3.56
N LEU A 92 13.22 -16.49 -4.38
CA LEU A 92 13.12 -16.48 -5.84
C LEU A 92 11.69 -16.79 -6.30
N LEU A 93 11.00 -17.67 -5.59
CA LEU A 93 9.61 -18.05 -5.86
C LEU A 93 8.85 -18.22 -4.53
N LYS A 94 7.77 -17.49 -4.33
CA LYS A 94 6.82 -17.73 -3.25
C LYS A 94 5.72 -18.66 -3.75
N ARG A 95 5.24 -19.54 -2.87
CA ARG A 95 4.16 -20.49 -3.18
C ARG A 95 3.15 -20.53 -2.05
N ASP A 96 1.92 -20.13 -2.35
CA ASP A 96 0.77 -20.24 -1.45
C ASP A 96 -0.17 -21.34 -1.93
N VAL A 97 -0.71 -22.12 -0.99
CA VAL A 97 -1.70 -23.16 -1.29
C VAL A 97 -3.07 -22.69 -0.82
N VAL A 98 -3.94 -22.35 -1.76
CA VAL A 98 -5.27 -21.80 -1.48
C VAL A 98 -6.35 -22.86 -1.76
N GLY A 99 -7.37 -22.92 -0.89
CA GLY A 99 -8.56 -23.75 -1.04
C GLY A 99 -8.66 -24.89 -0.03
N HIS A 100 -9.90 -25.19 0.38
CA HIS A 100 -10.18 -26.16 1.45
C HIS A 100 -10.40 -27.60 0.94
N ILE A 101 -11.10 -27.76 -0.19
CA ILE A 101 -11.41 -29.08 -0.80
C ILE A 101 -10.51 -29.34 -2.01
N ARG A 102 -10.39 -28.35 -2.91
CA ARG A 102 -9.48 -28.39 -4.06
C ARG A 102 -8.37 -27.38 -3.84
N LYS A 103 -7.20 -27.87 -3.45
CA LYS A 103 -6.00 -27.06 -3.23
C LYS A 103 -5.45 -26.60 -4.57
N LYS A 104 -5.22 -25.29 -4.72
CA LYS A 104 -4.53 -24.68 -5.86
C LYS A 104 -3.25 -24.03 -5.36
N SER A 105 -2.17 -24.17 -6.13
CA SER A 105 -0.94 -23.43 -5.86
C SER A 105 -1.00 -22.10 -6.60
N ILE A 106 -0.81 -21.02 -5.85
CA ILE A 106 -0.57 -19.68 -6.36
C ILE A 106 0.91 -19.44 -6.17
N TYR A 107 1.59 -18.95 -7.21
CA TYR A 107 2.98 -18.57 -7.12
C TYR A 107 3.09 -17.06 -7.31
N SER A 108 4.04 -16.47 -6.62
CA SER A 108 4.42 -15.07 -6.79
C SER A 108 5.94 -15.01 -6.85
N VAL A 109 6.46 -14.21 -7.76
CA VAL A 109 7.91 -14.03 -7.89
C VAL A 109 8.24 -12.70 -7.22
N ALA A 110 9.36 -12.64 -6.51
CA ALA A 110 9.82 -11.43 -5.85
C ALA A 110 10.06 -10.34 -6.91
N ARG A 111 9.05 -9.47 -7.10
CA ARG A 111 9.30 -8.15 -7.67
C ARG A 111 9.99 -7.35 -6.58
N GLU A 112 10.92 -6.49 -6.99
CA GLU A 112 11.31 -5.39 -6.10
C GLU A 112 9.97 -4.76 -5.69
N ALA A 113 9.64 -4.82 -4.40
CA ALA A 113 8.67 -3.88 -3.90
C ALA A 113 9.36 -2.56 -4.16
N ASP A 114 8.93 -1.84 -5.20
CA ASP A 114 9.46 -0.52 -5.47
C ASP A 114 9.53 0.18 -4.11
N GLU A 115 10.73 0.54 -3.68
CA GLU A 115 10.86 1.41 -2.51
C GLU A 115 10.14 2.76 -2.76
N GLY A 116 9.61 2.98 -3.98
CA GLY A 116 8.46 3.81 -4.25
C GLY A 116 7.38 3.15 -5.14
N GLU A 117 6.25 2.76 -4.54
CA GLU A 117 4.95 2.48 -5.19
C GLU A 117 4.52 1.01 -5.45
N ALA A 118 4.66 0.16 -4.44
CA ALA A 118 3.45 -0.50 -3.94
C ALA A 118 2.77 0.42 -2.93
N LYS A 119 2.10 1.49 -3.41
CA LYS A 119 0.98 2.10 -2.67
C LYS A 119 -0.11 1.03 -2.60
N GLY A 120 0.07 0.06 -1.70
CA GLY A 120 -1.02 -0.77 -1.25
C GLY A 120 -2.07 0.20 -0.75
N THR A 121 -3.13 0.39 -1.54
CA THR A 121 -4.20 1.34 -1.25
C THR A 121 -4.52 1.20 0.22
N MET A 122 -4.36 2.30 0.96
CA MET A 122 -4.39 2.27 2.42
C MET A 122 -5.62 1.51 2.88
N THR A 123 -5.41 0.34 3.48
CA THR A 123 -6.55 -0.50 3.86
C THR A 123 -7.28 0.16 5.02
N PRO A 124 -8.60 -0.07 5.19
CA PRO A 124 -9.33 0.48 6.33
C PRO A 124 -8.69 0.14 7.67
N GLN A 125 -8.08 -1.04 7.80
CA GLN A 125 -7.36 -1.48 9.00
C GLN A 125 -6.14 -0.61 9.27
N MET A 126 -5.31 -0.34 8.24
CA MET A 126 -4.15 0.53 8.36
C MET A 126 -4.52 1.96 8.77
N VAL A 127 -5.61 2.52 8.20
CA VAL A 127 -6.11 3.84 8.61
C VAL A 127 -6.51 3.86 10.09
N ILE A 128 -7.23 2.84 10.55
CA ILE A 128 -7.67 2.73 11.95
C ILE A 128 -6.47 2.57 12.88
N GLU A 129 -5.48 1.76 12.51
CA GLU A 129 -4.25 1.59 13.28
C GLU A 129 -3.44 2.88 13.39
N LEU A 130 -3.31 3.64 12.29
CA LEU A 130 -2.66 4.95 12.33
C LEU A 130 -3.40 5.92 13.26
N PHE A 131 -4.73 5.95 13.18
CA PHE A 131 -5.54 6.74 14.10
C PHE A 131 -5.30 6.34 15.56
N CYS A 132 -5.30 5.03 15.87
CA CYS A 132 -5.09 4.54 17.22
C CYS A 132 -3.70 4.89 17.76
N LYS A 133 -2.66 4.75 16.93
CA LYS A 133 -1.28 5.13 17.29
C LYS A 133 -1.15 6.63 17.57
N ALA A 134 -1.72 7.46 16.70
CA ALA A 134 -1.72 8.91 16.90
C ALA A 134 -2.52 9.30 18.15
N PHE A 135 -3.67 8.66 18.38
CA PHE A 135 -4.52 8.88 19.54
C PHE A 135 -3.81 8.50 20.85
N GLU A 136 -3.21 7.32 20.92
CA GLU A 136 -2.48 6.86 22.11
C GLU A 136 -1.31 7.79 22.44
N LYS A 137 -0.60 8.29 21.41
CA LYS A 137 0.47 9.27 21.57
C LYS A 137 0.00 10.60 22.17
N GLU A 138 -1.13 11.14 21.69
CA GLU A 138 -1.62 12.46 22.12
C GLU A 138 -2.38 12.41 23.46
N TYR A 139 -3.15 11.34 23.70
CA TYR A 139 -4.03 11.23 24.87
C TYR A 139 -3.54 10.26 25.94
N ASN A 140 -2.39 9.59 25.72
CA ASN A 140 -1.82 8.58 26.62
C ASN A 140 -2.84 7.51 27.05
N THR A 141 -3.78 7.18 26.17
CA THR A 141 -4.88 6.23 26.42
C THR A 141 -5.18 5.47 25.13
N LYS A 142 -5.42 4.16 25.23
CA LYS A 142 -5.77 3.33 24.06
C LYS A 142 -7.18 3.60 23.56
N TYR A 143 -7.33 3.77 22.25
CA TYR A 143 -8.65 3.91 21.63
C TYR A 143 -9.35 2.56 21.50
N ASN A 144 -10.60 2.47 21.95
CA ASN A 144 -11.40 1.25 21.83
C ASN A 144 -12.09 1.17 20.44
N VAL A 145 -11.51 0.41 19.53
CA VAL A 145 -12.00 0.25 18.15
C VAL A 145 -13.22 -0.68 18.11
N VAL A 146 -14.30 -0.22 17.47
CA VAL A 146 -15.47 -1.07 17.16
C VAL A 146 -15.43 -1.42 15.69
N TRP A 147 -14.74 -2.52 15.34
CA TRP A 147 -14.42 -2.88 13.95
C TRP A 147 -15.63 -2.85 12.99
N GLN A 148 -16.78 -3.39 13.40
CA GLN A 148 -17.99 -3.39 12.56
C GLN A 148 -18.51 -1.98 12.26
N ARG A 149 -18.41 -1.06 13.23
CA ARG A 149 -18.90 0.31 13.11
C ARG A 149 -17.90 1.22 12.40
N ASP A 150 -16.61 1.08 12.73
CA ASP A 150 -15.57 2.04 12.36
C ASP A 150 -14.97 1.75 10.96
N THR A 151 -14.97 0.49 10.51
CA THR A 151 -14.39 0.09 9.21
C THR A 151 -15.16 0.67 8.02
N ARG A 152 -16.50 0.66 8.07
CA ARG A 152 -17.32 1.08 6.93
C ARG A 152 -17.15 2.58 6.59
N PRO A 153 -17.24 3.52 7.55
CA PRO A 153 -16.99 4.94 7.29
C PRO A 153 -15.59 5.24 6.75
N VAL A 154 -14.56 4.56 7.27
CA VAL A 154 -13.18 4.70 6.76
C VAL A 154 -13.11 4.33 5.29
N LYS A 155 -13.66 3.18 4.91
CA LYS A 155 -13.70 2.73 3.51
C LYS A 155 -14.49 3.68 2.61
N THR A 156 -15.69 4.09 3.03
CA THR A 156 -16.61 4.82 2.14
C THR A 156 -16.38 6.33 2.11
N LYS A 157 -15.81 6.92 3.17
CA LYS A 157 -15.66 8.37 3.31
C LYS A 157 -14.23 8.87 3.29
N LEU A 158 -13.27 8.09 3.81
CA LEU A 158 -11.86 8.49 3.76
C LEU A 158 -11.18 7.97 2.49
N ILE A 159 -11.02 6.65 2.39
CA ILE A 159 -10.28 6.01 1.30
C ILE A 159 -10.86 6.35 -0.08
N LYS A 160 -12.19 6.52 -0.17
CA LYS A 160 -12.84 6.89 -1.44
C LYS A 160 -12.56 8.33 -1.88
N ASN A 161 -12.30 9.25 -0.95
CA ASN A 161 -12.31 10.70 -1.22
C ASN A 161 -10.95 11.38 -1.04
N TYR A 162 -9.98 10.70 -0.44
CA TYR A 162 -8.67 11.27 -0.12
C TYR A 162 -7.56 10.29 -0.48
N THR A 163 -6.42 10.84 -0.88
CA THR A 163 -5.19 10.09 -1.10
C THR A 163 -4.58 9.63 0.24
N ASP A 164 -3.71 8.61 0.20
CA ASP A 164 -3.07 8.06 1.41
C ASP A 164 -2.34 9.14 2.24
N ASP A 165 -1.70 10.10 1.57
CA ASP A 165 -0.98 11.19 2.26
C ASP A 165 -1.93 12.24 2.85
N GLU A 166 -3.05 12.53 2.17
CA GLU A 166 -4.12 13.35 2.74
C GLU A 166 -4.76 12.67 3.95
N ILE A 167 -4.96 11.35 3.94
CA ILE A 167 -5.50 10.60 5.09
C ILE A 167 -4.57 10.69 6.29
N LYS A 168 -3.25 10.51 6.10
CA LYS A 168 -2.25 10.70 7.17
C LYS A 168 -2.32 12.12 7.74
N THR A 169 -2.37 13.12 6.86
CA THR A 169 -2.47 14.54 7.23
C THR A 169 -3.76 14.83 8.01
N ILE A 170 -4.90 14.27 7.57
CA ILE A 170 -6.19 14.39 8.27
C ILE A 170 -6.08 13.81 9.68
N ILE A 171 -5.54 12.60 9.83
CA ILE A 171 -5.40 11.96 11.14
C ILE A 171 -4.55 12.83 12.07
N GLU A 172 -3.39 13.29 11.59
CA GLU A 172 -2.47 14.12 12.38
C GLU A 172 -3.11 15.43 12.84
N ILE A 173 -3.73 16.17 11.91
CA ILE A 173 -4.41 17.44 12.24
C ILE A 173 -5.59 17.20 13.18
N VAL A 174 -6.41 16.17 12.91
CA VAL A 174 -7.57 15.85 13.75
C VAL A 174 -7.12 15.57 15.17
N ILE A 175 -6.13 14.70 15.38
CA ILE A 175 -5.66 14.34 16.72
C ILE A 175 -5.02 15.53 17.44
N THR A 176 -4.06 16.21 16.81
CA THR A 176 -3.27 17.28 17.46
C THR A 176 -4.06 18.56 17.73
N GLN A 177 -5.06 18.87 16.90
CA GLN A 177 -5.83 20.12 17.03
C GLN A 177 -7.19 19.92 17.71
N TYR A 178 -7.62 18.69 17.99
CA TYR A 178 -8.96 18.43 18.52
C TYR A 178 -9.25 19.19 19.81
N LYS A 179 -8.35 19.10 20.78
CA LYS A 179 -8.53 19.71 22.09
C LYS A 179 -8.69 21.23 22.00
N LYS A 180 -8.03 21.86 21.04
CA LYS A 180 -8.03 23.32 20.84
C LYS A 180 -9.24 23.81 20.05
N ARG A 181 -9.70 23.04 19.05
CA ARG A 181 -10.68 23.52 18.06
C ARG A 181 -12.06 22.90 18.17
N TRP A 182 -12.15 21.64 18.56
CA TRP A 182 -13.37 20.84 18.40
C TRP A 182 -13.83 20.13 19.67
N SER A 183 -13.00 20.15 20.73
CA SER A 183 -13.35 19.58 22.02
C SER A 183 -14.50 20.34 22.68
N SER A 184 -15.42 19.58 23.27
CA SER A 184 -16.52 20.10 24.09
C SER A 184 -16.66 19.25 25.36
N PRO A 185 -17.36 19.72 26.41
CA PRO A 185 -17.59 18.90 27.60
C PRO A 185 -18.27 17.55 27.31
N LYS A 186 -19.12 17.49 26.27
CA LYS A 186 -19.80 16.26 25.83
C LYS A 186 -18.91 15.34 25.00
N PHE A 187 -17.96 15.90 24.26
CA PHE A 187 -17.06 15.17 23.36
C PHE A 187 -15.62 15.65 23.59
N PRO A 188 -14.94 15.13 24.63
CA PRO A 188 -13.60 15.59 25.00
C PRO A 188 -12.50 15.04 24.08
N THR A 189 -12.77 13.96 23.34
CA THR A 189 -11.80 13.27 22.48
C THR A 189 -12.37 12.98 21.10
N PRO A 190 -11.53 12.97 20.04
CA PRO A 190 -11.97 12.64 18.70
C PRO A 190 -12.40 11.18 18.61
N THR A 191 -13.32 10.89 17.69
CA THR A 191 -13.73 9.52 17.34
C THR A 191 -13.53 9.28 15.85
N ILE A 192 -13.31 8.03 15.45
CA ILE A 192 -13.15 7.66 14.04
C ILE A 192 -14.37 8.09 13.21
N THR A 193 -15.58 7.92 13.74
CA THR A 193 -16.82 8.33 13.05
C THR A 193 -16.88 9.85 12.80
N ALA A 194 -16.46 10.66 13.78
CA ALA A 194 -16.39 12.11 13.61
C ALA A 194 -15.29 12.50 12.61
N MET A 195 -14.12 11.84 12.69
CA MET A 195 -12.99 12.03 11.76
C MET A 195 -13.41 11.79 10.31
N CYS A 196 -14.04 10.65 10.02
CA CYS A 196 -14.55 10.32 8.69
C CYS A 196 -15.73 11.19 8.25
N GLY A 197 -16.27 12.05 9.13
CA GLY A 197 -17.39 12.94 8.87
C GLY A 197 -16.94 14.35 8.51
N TRP A 198 -17.36 15.33 9.31
CA TRP A 198 -17.08 16.74 9.05
C TRP A 198 -15.64 17.15 9.39
N LEU A 199 -14.95 16.40 10.27
CA LEU A 199 -13.59 16.70 10.70
C LEU A 199 -12.56 16.53 9.57
N SER A 200 -12.73 15.57 8.65
CA SER A 200 -11.81 15.41 7.51
C SER A 200 -11.80 16.65 6.63
N THR A 201 -12.97 17.24 6.35
CA THR A 201 -13.09 18.47 5.58
C THR A 201 -12.41 19.64 6.30
N GLN A 202 -12.65 19.82 7.60
CA GLN A 202 -12.02 20.88 8.39
C GLN A 202 -10.50 20.72 8.46
N ALA A 203 -10.01 19.50 8.65
CA ALA A 203 -8.59 19.20 8.66
C ALA A 203 -7.92 19.55 7.32
N MET A 204 -8.56 19.22 6.19
CA MET A 204 -8.06 19.59 4.87
C MET A 204 -8.11 21.10 4.61
N THR A 205 -9.10 21.82 5.14
CA THR A 205 -9.13 23.28 5.08
C THR A 205 -7.95 23.89 5.86
N ILE A 206 -7.63 23.34 7.03
CA ILE A 206 -6.46 23.77 7.82
C ILE A 206 -5.17 23.47 7.04
N ALA A 207 -4.99 22.25 6.53
CA ALA A 207 -3.81 21.85 5.76
C ALA A 207 -3.56 22.78 4.56
N LYS A 208 -4.62 23.12 3.80
CA LYS A 208 -4.55 24.05 2.67
C LYS A 208 -4.30 25.50 3.10
N GLY A 209 -4.84 25.90 4.25
CA GLY A 209 -4.68 27.23 4.82
C GLY A 209 -3.26 27.51 5.33
N THR A 210 -2.58 26.50 5.88
CA THR A 210 -1.20 26.63 6.39
C THR A 210 -0.19 26.96 5.28
N HIS A 211 -0.46 26.58 4.03
CA HIS A 211 0.38 26.94 2.88
C HIS A 211 0.24 28.41 2.42
N LYS A 212 -0.74 29.18 2.91
CA LYS A 212 -0.90 30.59 2.54
C LYS A 212 -0.27 31.58 3.53
N THR A 213 0.29 31.14 4.65
CA THR A 213 0.76 32.04 5.73
C THR A 213 2.29 32.17 5.84
N SER A 214 3.06 31.72 4.84
CA SER A 214 4.52 31.96 4.79
C SER A 214 4.95 33.00 3.75
N ILE A 215 4.02 33.71 3.12
CA ILE A 215 4.31 34.86 2.25
C ILE A 215 3.33 35.96 2.65
N ASN A 216 3.86 37.09 3.12
CA ASN A 216 3.18 38.31 3.57
C ASN A 216 2.80 38.37 5.06
N ASN A 217 3.79 38.65 5.90
CA ASN A 217 3.66 39.78 6.83
C ASN A 217 5.04 40.43 7.00
N PRO A 218 5.16 41.74 6.76
CA PRO A 218 5.34 42.57 7.93
C PRO A 218 4.44 43.81 7.95
N GLU A 219 4.17 44.22 9.19
CA GLU A 219 3.85 45.57 9.65
C GLU A 219 2.39 46.05 9.74
N LYS A 220 2.08 46.37 11.01
CA LYS A 220 1.21 47.44 11.53
C LYS A 220 -0.30 47.14 11.66
N PHE A 221 -0.64 46.64 12.84
CA PHE A 221 -1.87 47.05 13.52
C PHE A 221 -1.55 48.28 14.39
N GLU A 222 -1.85 49.47 13.88
CA GLU A 222 -2.09 50.64 14.74
C GLU A 222 -3.55 50.59 15.20
N VAL A 223 -3.72 50.65 16.52
CA VAL A 223 -5.01 50.65 17.19
C VAL A 223 -5.50 52.09 17.24
N ASN A 224 -6.49 52.43 16.41
CA ASN A 224 -7.30 53.63 16.62
C ASN A 224 -8.71 53.21 17.04
N ASN A 225 -8.91 53.13 18.36
CA ASN A 225 -10.23 53.16 18.97
C ASN A 225 -10.67 54.62 19.05
N MET A 226 -11.60 55.00 18.18
CA MET A 226 -12.28 56.28 18.21
C MET A 226 -13.78 55.99 18.24
N TRP A 227 -14.35 55.98 19.45
CA TRP A 227 -15.78 56.02 19.71
C TRP A 227 -15.98 57.08 20.80
N ASP A 228 -16.05 58.34 20.40
CA ASP A 228 -16.67 59.39 21.20
C ASP A 228 -18.18 59.26 20.99
N GLY A 229 -18.86 58.80 22.03
CA GLY A 229 -20.30 58.80 22.12
C GLY A 229 -20.69 59.30 23.48
N ASP A 230 -20.74 60.63 23.66
CA ASP A 230 -21.45 61.23 24.77
C ASP A 230 -22.66 62.03 24.27
N THR A 231 -23.79 61.49 24.68
CA THR A 231 -25.14 62.04 24.79
C THR A 231 -25.19 63.48 25.30
N PHE A 232 -26.06 64.31 24.70
CA PHE A 232 -27.09 65.10 25.37
C PHE A 232 -28.27 65.36 24.43
#